data_AF-A0A3C1ZX24-F1
#
_entry.id   AF-A0A3C1ZX24-F1
#
_cell.length_a   1.000
_cell.length_b   1.000
_cell.length_c   1.000
_cell.angle_alpha   90.00
_cell.angle_beta   90.00
_cell.angle_gamma   90.00
#
_symmetry.space_group_name_H-M   'P 1'
#
loop_
_entity.id
_entity.type
_entity.pdbx_description
1 polymer ?
#
loop_
_entity_poly.entity_id
_entity_poly.type
_entity_poly.pdbx_seq_one_letter_code
_entity_poly.pdbx_strand_id
1 'polypeptide(L)'
;MTPTILIITNSGDLHADLVVTNLTEKGVTPFRINLNEFPRDFVLEYASDSDGWSATLTHTPSVSTLILNTVTAIWTRKTSEFAFPSGDQFSTQEKTYAKEETQHVLNSLLYSLDCYWMNHPLAVRSALWKGEQALRATKMGFKTPPSLITNRPEAVVEFKGRVNHDIVLKAMSTSTLAAEKMEDGEQVVVRGLSTTIVTDDMMDSVESVQEIPCYFQAYTDKQFELRVTVIGNHVFAAKIDSQASEKTKVDLRDYSAEIDYEAHTLPPEVEQRCREFVHSYNLQYGAMDIIVTPEGEYVFLENNPAGQFLFVEQLVPEFTMIDTLANCLIAGTP
;
A
#
# COMPACT_ATOMS: atom_id res chain seq x y z
N MET A 1 -4.35 23.19 19.89
CA MET A 1 -4.98 23.73 18.67
C MET A 1 -5.96 22.70 18.17
N THR A 2 -7.07 23.10 17.56
CA THR A 2 -7.96 22.16 16.87
C THR A 2 -7.19 21.52 15.71
N PRO A 3 -7.16 20.19 15.57
CA PRO A 3 -6.44 19.53 14.48
C PRO A 3 -7.09 19.88 13.14
N THR A 4 -6.26 20.15 12.13
CA THR A 4 -6.68 20.34 10.74
C THR A 4 -6.15 19.16 9.94
N ILE A 5 -7.02 18.24 9.58
CA ILE A 5 -6.65 16.97 8.96
C ILE A 5 -6.98 17.02 7.47
N LEU A 6 -6.02 16.67 6.62
CA LEU A 6 -6.18 16.54 5.18
C LEU A 6 -6.16 15.07 4.77
N ILE A 7 -7.18 14.62 4.05
CA ILE A 7 -7.26 13.25 3.51
C ILE A 7 -7.18 13.31 1.98
N ILE A 8 -6.27 12.55 1.39
CA ILE A 8 -6.07 12.48 -0.06
C ILE A 8 -6.40 11.06 -0.54
N THR A 9 -7.45 10.95 -1.35
CA THR A 9 -8.00 9.67 -1.80
C THR A 9 -8.79 9.83 -3.13
N ASN A 10 -9.76 8.96 -3.40
CA ASN A 10 -10.77 9.10 -4.44
C ASN A 10 -12.18 9.03 -3.84
N SER A 11 -13.20 9.40 -4.62
CA SER A 11 -14.58 9.46 -4.13
C SER A 11 -15.24 8.11 -3.81
N GLY A 12 -14.67 6.99 -4.28
CA GLY A 12 -15.17 5.64 -4.02
C GLY A 12 -14.46 4.89 -2.88
N ASP A 13 -13.62 5.57 -2.09
CA ASP A 13 -12.83 4.92 -1.04
C ASP A 13 -13.57 4.79 0.29
N LEU A 14 -14.14 3.59 0.52
CA LEU A 14 -14.85 3.24 1.75
C LEU A 14 -13.99 3.39 3.03
N HIS A 15 -12.67 3.20 2.94
CA HIS A 15 -11.79 3.40 4.11
C HIS A 15 -11.81 4.86 4.54
N ALA A 16 -11.75 5.77 3.56
CA ALA A 16 -11.81 7.19 3.82
C ALA A 16 -13.17 7.59 4.40
N ASP A 17 -14.27 7.03 3.89
CA ASP A 17 -15.62 7.32 4.41
C ASP A 17 -15.75 6.98 5.90
N LEU A 18 -15.26 5.80 6.30
CA LEU A 18 -15.36 5.33 7.69
C LEU A 18 -14.45 6.11 8.64
N VAL A 19 -13.23 6.45 8.21
CA VAL A 19 -12.33 7.28 9.01
C VAL A 19 -12.85 8.72 9.14
N VAL A 20 -13.40 9.30 8.07
CA VAL A 20 -14.05 10.63 8.12
C VAL A 20 -15.22 10.64 9.10
N THR A 21 -16.03 9.58 9.09
CA THR A 21 -17.14 9.41 10.04
C THR A 21 -16.63 9.36 11.48
N ASN A 22 -15.64 8.52 11.77
CA ASN A 22 -15.05 8.40 13.11
C ASN A 22 -14.39 9.72 13.59
N LEU A 23 -13.67 10.43 12.72
CA LEU A 23 -13.12 11.76 13.02
C LEU A 23 -14.23 12.76 13.38
N THR A 24 -15.33 12.76 12.62
CA THR A 24 -16.46 13.68 12.82
C THR A 24 -17.17 13.40 14.15
N GLU A 25 -17.36 12.14 14.51
CA GLU A 25 -17.90 11.73 15.82
C GLU A 25 -17.01 12.19 16.99
N LYS A 26 -15.69 12.31 16.76
CA LYS A 26 -14.72 12.87 17.71
C LYS A 26 -14.63 14.42 17.65
N GLY A 27 -15.49 15.08 16.89
CA GLY A 27 -15.57 16.54 16.79
C GLY A 27 -14.54 17.17 15.85
N VAL A 28 -13.94 16.39 14.95
CA VAL A 28 -12.95 16.87 13.96
C VAL A 28 -13.47 16.65 12.55
N THR A 29 -13.60 17.71 11.77
CA THR A 29 -14.01 17.63 10.37
C THR A 29 -12.78 17.71 9.46
N PRO A 30 -12.37 16.61 8.81
CA PRO A 30 -11.24 16.64 7.89
C PRO A 30 -11.60 17.33 6.57
N PHE A 31 -10.61 17.90 5.90
CA PHE A 31 -10.72 18.31 4.50
C PHE A 31 -10.32 17.15 3.60
N ARG A 32 -11.20 16.72 2.68
CA ARG A 32 -10.96 15.57 1.79
C ARG A 32 -10.73 16.05 0.36
N ILE A 33 -9.64 15.60 -0.25
CA ILE A 33 -9.37 15.72 -1.69
C ILE A 33 -9.65 14.37 -2.34
N ASN A 34 -10.66 14.34 -3.19
CA ASN A 34 -10.88 13.25 -4.13
C ASN A 34 -10.12 13.55 -5.42
N LEU A 35 -9.11 12.75 -5.75
CA LEU A 35 -8.24 13.01 -6.91
C LEU A 35 -9.00 12.91 -8.23
N ASN A 36 -10.04 12.06 -8.31
CA ASN A 36 -10.95 11.98 -9.46
C ASN A 36 -11.97 13.13 -9.56
N GLU A 37 -11.84 14.14 -8.70
CA GLU A 37 -12.55 15.41 -8.76
C GLU A 37 -11.55 16.59 -8.88
N PHE A 38 -10.26 16.34 -8.69
CA PHE A 38 -9.19 17.33 -8.73
C PHE A 38 -8.50 17.35 -10.11
N PRO A 39 -8.18 18.53 -10.69
CA PRO A 39 -8.47 19.87 -10.18
C PRO A 39 -9.88 20.39 -10.52
N ARG A 40 -10.71 19.67 -11.30
CA ARG A 40 -12.02 20.15 -11.80
C ARG A 40 -12.87 20.88 -10.76
N ASP A 41 -13.05 20.30 -9.60
CA ASP A 41 -13.97 20.79 -8.57
C ASP A 41 -13.26 21.62 -7.49
N PHE A 42 -12.01 22.01 -7.72
CA PHE A 42 -11.17 22.71 -6.75
C PHE A 42 -10.58 23.99 -7.34
N VAL A 43 -10.55 25.04 -6.53
CA VAL A 43 -9.75 26.24 -6.80
C VAL A 43 -8.54 26.20 -5.87
N LEU A 44 -7.36 26.17 -6.48
CA LEU A 44 -6.09 26.24 -5.80
C LEU A 44 -5.49 27.63 -6.02
N GLU A 45 -5.06 28.26 -4.93
CA GLU A 45 -4.23 29.46 -4.97
C GLU A 45 -2.96 29.20 -4.17
N TYR A 46 -1.80 29.48 -4.77
CA TYR A 46 -0.50 29.45 -4.11
C TYR A 46 0.25 30.72 -4.51
N ALA A 47 0.74 31.44 -3.51
CA ALA A 47 1.60 32.60 -3.69
C ALA A 47 2.78 32.49 -2.73
N SER A 48 3.97 32.84 -3.22
CA SER A 48 5.17 32.91 -2.40
C SER A 48 6.07 34.05 -2.87
N ASP A 49 6.70 34.72 -1.92
CA ASP A 49 7.70 35.76 -2.13
C ASP A 49 8.85 35.60 -1.11
N SER A 50 9.66 36.65 -0.92
CA SER A 50 10.75 36.64 0.05
C SER A 50 10.30 36.60 1.51
N ASP A 51 9.05 36.98 1.79
CA ASP A 51 8.52 37.17 3.13
C ASP A 51 7.72 35.95 3.60
N GLY A 52 7.33 35.06 2.69
CA GLY A 52 6.75 33.77 3.01
C GLY A 52 5.94 33.16 1.87
N TRP A 53 5.04 32.26 2.23
CA TRP A 53 4.10 31.64 1.30
C TRP A 53 2.71 31.51 1.92
N SER A 54 1.70 31.52 1.06
CA SER A 54 0.31 31.24 1.40
C SER A 54 -0.29 30.33 0.35
N ALA A 55 -1.06 29.35 0.79
CA ALA A 55 -1.81 28.52 -0.13
C ALA A 55 -3.18 28.15 0.44
N THR A 56 -4.18 28.22 -0.43
CA THR A 56 -5.55 27.87 -0.11
C THR A 56 -6.10 26.89 -1.14
N LEU A 57 -6.88 25.94 -0.67
CA LEU A 57 -7.58 25.00 -1.52
C LEU A 57 -9.08 25.07 -1.19
N THR A 58 -9.88 25.49 -2.16
CA THR A 58 -11.33 25.63 -2.02
C THR A 58 -12.02 24.54 -2.83
N HIS A 59 -12.84 23.72 -2.17
CA HIS A 59 -13.70 22.75 -2.83
C HIS A 59 -14.99 23.44 -3.30
N THR A 60 -15.10 23.68 -4.61
CA THR A 60 -16.12 24.55 -5.20
C THR A 60 -17.57 24.13 -4.94
N PRO A 61 -17.96 22.84 -4.95
CA PRO A 61 -19.34 22.44 -4.68
C PRO A 61 -19.77 22.70 -3.22
N SER A 62 -18.84 22.50 -2.28
CA SER A 62 -19.12 22.69 -0.83
C SER A 62 -18.82 24.10 -0.33
N VAL A 63 -18.07 24.89 -1.11
CA VAL A 63 -17.52 26.20 -0.73
C VAL A 63 -16.59 26.13 0.51
N SER A 64 -16.17 24.93 0.92
CA SER A 64 -15.19 24.76 2.00
C SER A 64 -13.80 25.15 1.53
N THR A 65 -13.05 25.83 2.39
CA THR A 65 -11.68 26.29 2.07
C THR A 65 -10.72 25.81 3.15
N LEU A 66 -9.63 25.18 2.71
CA LEU A 66 -8.50 24.79 3.53
C LEU A 66 -7.37 25.79 3.36
N ILE A 67 -6.83 26.29 4.48
CA ILE A 67 -5.59 27.04 4.50
C ILE A 67 -4.46 26.04 4.75
N LEU A 68 -3.59 25.81 3.76
CA LEU A 68 -2.64 24.69 3.76
C LEU A 68 -1.64 24.76 4.90
N ASN A 69 -1.19 25.96 5.31
CA ASN A 69 -0.27 26.12 6.43
C ASN A 69 -0.89 25.81 7.82
N THR A 70 -2.20 25.60 7.90
CA THR A 70 -2.89 25.20 9.14
C THR A 70 -3.02 23.69 9.30
N VAL A 71 -2.66 22.91 8.28
CA VAL A 71 -2.75 21.44 8.28
C VAL A 71 -1.80 20.86 9.32
N THR A 72 -2.32 20.04 10.22
CA THR A 72 -1.56 19.38 11.29
C THR A 72 -1.30 17.90 11.00
N ALA A 73 -2.11 17.26 10.15
CA ALA A 73 -1.92 15.89 9.74
C ALA A 73 -2.44 15.61 8.33
N ILE A 74 -1.76 14.73 7.59
CA ILE A 74 -2.15 14.31 6.24
C ILE A 74 -2.24 12.79 6.19
N TRP A 75 -3.34 12.27 5.62
CA TRP A 75 -3.48 10.86 5.26
C TRP A 75 -3.53 10.70 3.75
N THR A 76 -2.46 10.18 3.14
CA THR A 76 -2.43 9.84 1.71
C THR A 76 -2.83 8.39 1.52
N ARG A 77 -4.09 8.16 1.16
CA ARG A 77 -4.68 6.83 1.19
C ARG A 77 -4.64 6.11 -0.15
N LYS A 78 -5.16 6.74 -1.20
CA LYS A 78 -5.29 6.14 -2.54
C LYS A 78 -5.04 7.18 -3.63
N THR A 79 -4.44 6.74 -4.73
CA THR A 79 -4.31 7.52 -5.95
C THR A 79 -5.55 7.38 -6.82
N SER A 80 -5.74 8.31 -7.76
CA SER A 80 -6.74 8.23 -8.83
C SER A 80 -6.28 9.05 -10.02
N GLU A 81 -6.90 8.85 -11.17
CA GLU A 81 -6.74 9.77 -12.30
C GLU A 81 -7.36 11.13 -11.95
N PHE A 82 -6.75 12.20 -12.43
CA PHE A 82 -7.27 13.55 -12.25
C PHE A 82 -8.48 13.80 -13.15
N ALA A 83 -9.36 14.70 -12.72
CA ALA A 83 -10.47 15.18 -13.52
C ALA A 83 -10.28 16.65 -13.87
N PHE A 84 -10.57 17.00 -15.12
CA PHE A 84 -10.39 18.36 -15.63
C PHE A 84 -11.72 18.95 -16.11
N PRO A 85 -11.90 20.29 -16.08
CA PRO A 85 -13.12 20.95 -16.55
C PRO A 85 -13.49 20.63 -18.00
N SER A 86 -12.50 20.46 -18.88
CA SER A 86 -12.71 20.11 -20.29
C SER A 86 -13.07 18.62 -20.51
N GLY A 87 -13.05 17.80 -19.45
CA GLY A 87 -13.31 16.37 -19.52
C GLY A 87 -12.40 15.65 -20.52
N ASP A 88 -13.01 14.83 -21.38
CA ASP A 88 -12.29 14.02 -22.37
C ASP A 88 -11.88 14.75 -23.64
N GLN A 89 -12.12 16.06 -23.74
CA GLN A 89 -11.86 16.85 -24.95
C GLN A 89 -10.37 17.08 -25.24
N PHE A 90 -9.49 16.72 -24.32
CA PHE A 90 -8.05 16.82 -24.52
C PHE A 90 -7.53 15.76 -25.50
N SER A 91 -6.56 16.16 -26.32
CA SER A 91 -5.66 15.22 -26.98
C SER A 91 -4.81 14.44 -25.97
N THR A 92 -4.22 13.30 -26.37
CA THR A 92 -3.33 12.50 -25.50
C THR A 92 -2.17 13.32 -24.92
N GLN A 93 -1.59 14.22 -25.73
CA GLN A 93 -0.51 15.10 -25.28
C GLN A 93 -1.00 16.09 -24.22
N GLU A 94 -2.15 16.73 -24.42
CA GLU A 94 -2.73 17.66 -23.44
C GLU A 94 -3.14 16.94 -22.14
N LYS A 95 -3.73 15.74 -22.22
CA LYS A 95 -4.05 14.92 -21.03
C LYS A 95 -2.79 14.60 -20.22
N THR A 96 -1.72 14.19 -20.90
CA THR A 96 -0.45 13.84 -20.26
C THR A 96 0.17 15.06 -19.59
N TYR A 97 0.26 16.18 -20.29
CA TYR A 97 0.79 17.43 -19.74
C TYR A 97 -0.05 17.92 -18.55
N ALA A 98 -1.38 17.95 -18.67
CA ALA A 98 -2.27 18.37 -17.60
C ALA A 98 -2.13 17.48 -16.35
N LYS A 99 -1.97 16.17 -16.53
CA LYS A 99 -1.71 15.22 -15.44
C LYS A 99 -0.38 15.48 -14.75
N GLU A 100 0.69 15.67 -15.52
CA GLU A 100 2.03 15.93 -14.97
C GLU A 100 2.09 17.26 -14.22
N GLU A 101 1.55 18.35 -14.78
CA GLU A 101 1.49 19.66 -14.13
C GLU A 101 0.66 19.61 -12.84
N THR A 102 -0.51 18.98 -12.89
CA THR A 102 -1.40 18.83 -11.72
C THR A 102 -0.69 18.04 -10.61
N GLN A 103 -0.04 16.94 -10.96
CA GLN A 103 0.72 16.14 -9.99
C GLN A 103 1.88 16.93 -9.40
N HIS A 104 2.60 17.70 -10.23
CA HIS A 104 3.73 18.50 -9.81
C HIS A 104 3.30 19.59 -8.82
N VAL A 105 2.24 20.33 -9.15
CA VAL A 105 1.69 21.38 -8.28
C VAL A 105 1.18 20.78 -6.97
N LEU A 106 0.37 19.71 -7.04
CA LEU A 106 -0.15 19.06 -5.83
C LEU A 106 0.98 18.60 -4.91
N ASN A 107 2.00 17.93 -5.45
CA ASN A 107 3.14 17.47 -4.65
C ASN A 107 3.98 18.62 -4.09
N SER A 108 4.17 19.69 -4.87
CA SER A 108 4.94 20.87 -4.42
C SER A 108 4.29 21.53 -3.20
N LEU A 109 2.96 21.59 -3.19
CA LEU A 109 2.21 22.09 -2.05
C LEU A 109 2.29 21.15 -0.87
N LEU A 110 1.94 19.88 -1.08
CA LEU A 110 1.82 18.94 0.02
C LEU A 110 3.19 18.69 0.68
N TYR A 111 4.27 18.50 -0.07
CA TYR A 111 5.60 18.25 0.49
C TYR A 111 6.23 19.48 1.16
N SER A 112 5.66 20.67 1.00
CA SER A 112 6.09 21.85 1.75
C SER A 112 5.53 21.88 3.19
N LEU A 113 4.59 20.99 3.52
CA LEU A 113 3.92 20.95 4.82
C LEU A 113 4.73 20.15 5.84
N ASP A 114 5.16 20.83 6.90
CA ASP A 114 5.80 20.23 8.07
C ASP A 114 4.73 19.84 9.10
N CYS A 115 4.13 18.68 8.88
CA CYS A 115 3.05 18.15 9.71
C CYS A 115 3.17 16.63 9.86
N TYR A 116 2.24 16.01 10.59
CA TYR A 116 2.19 14.56 10.68
C TYR A 116 1.74 13.92 9.36
N TRP A 117 2.32 12.79 8.99
CA TRP A 117 1.99 12.08 7.75
C TRP A 117 1.70 10.60 7.97
N MET A 118 0.59 10.15 7.39
CA MET A 118 0.18 8.76 7.33
C MET A 118 0.00 8.39 5.84
N ASN A 119 0.98 7.88 5.11
CA ASN A 119 2.42 8.06 5.28
C ASN A 119 2.90 9.22 4.41
N HIS A 120 4.13 9.69 4.58
CA HIS A 120 4.71 10.65 3.63
C HIS A 120 5.00 9.95 2.28
N PRO A 121 4.56 10.45 1.12
CA PRO A 121 4.71 9.73 -0.15
C PRO A 121 6.17 9.42 -0.57
N LEU A 122 7.13 10.29 -0.23
CA LEU A 122 8.55 10.00 -0.43
C LEU A 122 9.03 8.80 0.42
N ALA A 123 8.56 8.68 1.66
CA ALA A 123 8.83 7.53 2.51
C ALA A 123 8.19 6.26 1.94
N VAL A 124 6.93 6.35 1.50
CA VAL A 124 6.22 5.25 0.81
C VAL A 124 7.03 4.75 -0.37
N ARG A 125 7.54 5.64 -1.23
CA ARG A 125 8.34 5.25 -2.42
C ARG A 125 9.57 4.41 -2.05
N SER A 126 10.24 4.73 -0.95
CA SER A 126 11.40 3.95 -0.49
C SER A 126 11.00 2.54 -0.02
N ALA A 127 9.77 2.39 0.48
CA ALA A 127 9.23 1.14 0.98
C ALA A 127 8.53 0.28 -0.10
N LEU A 128 8.62 0.60 -1.39
CA LEU A 128 7.99 -0.21 -2.46
C LEU A 128 8.90 -1.31 -3.02
N TRP A 129 10.20 -1.26 -2.72
CA TRP A 129 11.20 -2.13 -3.35
C TRP A 129 11.30 -3.48 -2.64
N LYS A 130 10.54 -4.48 -3.08
CA LYS A 130 10.45 -5.82 -2.43
C LYS A 130 11.80 -6.48 -2.13
N GLY A 131 12.78 -6.36 -3.04
CA GLY A 131 14.13 -6.89 -2.81
C GLY A 131 14.86 -6.20 -1.66
N GLU A 132 14.69 -4.89 -1.51
CA GLU A 132 15.24 -4.13 -0.40
C GLU A 132 14.48 -4.40 0.91
N GLN A 133 13.15 -4.55 0.85
CA GLN A 133 12.34 -4.98 2.00
C GLN A 133 12.83 -6.29 2.59
N ALA A 134 13.06 -7.31 1.75
CA ALA A 134 13.55 -8.61 2.20
C ALA A 134 14.92 -8.48 2.89
N LEU A 135 15.88 -7.78 2.26
CA LEU A 135 17.21 -7.55 2.85
C LEU A 135 17.14 -6.79 4.18
N ARG A 136 16.27 -5.78 4.26
CA ARG A 136 16.04 -5.01 5.48
C ARG A 136 15.44 -5.87 6.57
N ALA A 137 14.41 -6.64 6.25
CA ALA A 137 13.77 -7.55 7.20
C ALA A 137 14.79 -8.54 7.79
N THR A 138 15.65 -9.13 6.95
CA THR A 138 16.73 -10.01 7.41
C THR A 138 17.68 -9.29 8.38
N LYS A 139 18.12 -8.07 8.06
CA LYS A 139 19.00 -7.27 8.93
C LYS A 139 18.36 -6.94 10.28
N MET A 140 17.04 -6.86 10.33
CA MET A 140 16.26 -6.60 11.54
C MET A 140 15.88 -7.89 12.29
N GLY A 141 16.33 -9.05 11.80
CA GLY A 141 16.15 -10.34 12.48
C GLY A 141 14.92 -11.13 12.06
N PHE A 142 14.20 -10.74 10.99
CA PHE A 142 13.19 -11.60 10.40
C PHE A 142 13.84 -12.74 9.62
N LYS A 143 13.17 -13.90 9.61
CA LYS A 143 13.40 -14.89 8.56
C LYS A 143 12.74 -14.41 7.28
N THR A 144 13.38 -14.68 6.15
CA THR A 144 12.83 -14.43 4.82
C THR A 144 13.07 -15.67 3.97
N PRO A 145 12.16 -16.06 3.07
CA PRO A 145 12.38 -17.21 2.23
C PRO A 145 13.60 -17.00 1.31
N PRO A 146 14.33 -18.06 0.94
CA PRO A 146 15.31 -17.98 -0.13
C PRO A 146 14.69 -17.38 -1.39
N SER A 147 15.40 -16.43 -2.00
CA SER A 147 14.87 -15.59 -3.06
C SER A 147 15.92 -15.38 -4.16
N LEU A 148 15.47 -15.25 -5.40
CA LEU A 148 16.27 -14.95 -6.58
C LEU A 148 15.58 -13.89 -7.45
N ILE A 149 16.30 -12.83 -7.77
CA ILE A 149 15.91 -11.89 -8.82
C ILE A 149 16.92 -12.04 -9.95
N THR A 150 16.46 -12.43 -11.15
CA THR A 150 17.34 -12.75 -12.27
C THR A 150 16.65 -12.56 -13.61
N ASN A 151 17.44 -12.23 -14.64
CA ASN A 151 17.08 -12.40 -16.05
C ASN A 151 17.93 -13.50 -16.72
N ARG A 152 18.60 -14.34 -15.93
CA ARG A 152 19.45 -15.45 -16.39
C ARG A 152 18.74 -16.79 -16.17
N PRO A 153 18.30 -17.49 -17.23
CA PRO A 153 17.58 -18.76 -17.14
C PRO A 153 18.33 -19.83 -16.32
N GLU A 154 19.64 -19.97 -16.50
CA GLU A 154 20.44 -20.97 -15.79
C GLU A 154 20.43 -20.73 -14.28
N ALA A 155 20.36 -19.47 -13.84
CA ALA A 155 20.25 -19.16 -12.41
C ALA A 155 18.92 -19.67 -11.81
N VAL A 156 17.85 -19.71 -12.61
CA VAL A 156 16.54 -20.23 -12.15
C VAL A 156 16.62 -21.73 -11.97
N VAL A 157 17.25 -22.45 -12.91
CA VAL A 157 17.49 -23.90 -12.80
C VAL A 157 18.37 -24.23 -11.60
N GLU A 158 19.49 -23.51 -11.44
CA GLU A 158 20.38 -23.64 -10.26
C GLU A 158 19.63 -23.38 -8.95
N PHE A 159 18.76 -22.36 -8.93
CA PHE A 159 17.97 -22.02 -7.77
C PHE A 159 16.92 -23.08 -7.43
N LYS A 160 16.15 -23.55 -8.41
CA LYS A 160 15.18 -24.66 -8.27
C LYS A 160 15.88 -25.93 -7.75
N GLY A 161 17.09 -26.23 -8.25
CA GLY A 161 17.87 -27.38 -7.80
C GLY A 161 18.48 -27.24 -6.40
N ARG A 162 18.65 -26.01 -5.89
CA ARG A 162 19.22 -25.74 -4.56
C ARG A 162 18.16 -25.70 -3.46
N VAL A 163 16.94 -25.30 -3.79
CA VAL A 163 15.84 -25.22 -2.83
C VAL A 163 15.13 -26.58 -2.79
N ASN A 164 15.00 -27.19 -1.61
CA ASN A 164 14.34 -28.49 -1.45
C ASN A 164 12.79 -28.38 -1.44
N HIS A 165 12.25 -27.39 -2.14
CA HIS A 165 10.82 -27.07 -2.20
C HIS A 165 10.47 -26.55 -3.59
N ASP A 166 9.18 -26.43 -3.89
CA ASP A 166 8.72 -25.69 -5.05
C ASP A 166 9.19 -24.23 -5.01
N ILE A 167 9.21 -23.58 -6.16
CA ILE A 167 9.46 -22.14 -6.26
C ILE A 167 8.22 -21.44 -6.78
N VAL A 168 8.01 -20.21 -6.32
CA VAL A 168 6.95 -19.33 -6.79
C VAL A 168 7.53 -18.17 -7.59
N LEU A 169 6.84 -17.78 -8.65
CA LEU A 169 7.05 -16.52 -9.37
C LEU A 169 6.13 -15.45 -8.75
N LYS A 170 6.69 -14.26 -8.52
CA LYS A 170 5.96 -13.12 -7.94
C LYS A 170 6.15 -11.86 -8.77
N ALA A 171 5.08 -11.10 -8.95
CA ALA A 171 5.16 -9.76 -9.53
C ALA A 171 5.88 -8.79 -8.58
N MET A 172 6.87 -8.06 -9.10
CA MET A 172 7.64 -7.09 -8.31
C MET A 172 6.94 -5.73 -8.19
N SER A 173 6.39 -5.21 -9.29
CA SER A 173 5.79 -3.88 -9.36
C SER A 173 4.30 -3.88 -8.97
N THR A 174 3.46 -4.53 -9.76
CA THR A 174 2.02 -4.67 -9.53
C THR A 174 1.54 -6.05 -9.93
N SER A 175 0.61 -6.60 -9.16
CA SER A 175 -0.07 -7.85 -9.52
C SER A 175 -1.09 -7.67 -10.64
N THR A 176 -1.40 -6.45 -11.10
CA THR A 176 -2.38 -6.20 -12.19
C THR A 176 -1.77 -6.20 -13.59
N LEU A 177 -0.47 -6.50 -13.73
CA LEU A 177 0.26 -6.53 -15.01
C LEU A 177 0.05 -5.27 -15.86
N ALA A 178 -0.02 -4.10 -15.21
CA ALA A 178 -0.30 -2.81 -15.85
C ALA A 178 -1.64 -2.71 -16.58
N ALA A 179 -2.61 -3.61 -16.33
CA ALA A 179 -3.95 -3.55 -16.90
C ALA A 179 -4.65 -2.19 -16.65
N GLU A 180 -4.35 -1.54 -15.52
CA GLU A 180 -4.87 -0.21 -15.16
C GLU A 180 -4.27 0.94 -15.99
N LYS A 181 -3.22 0.68 -16.77
CA LYS A 181 -2.54 1.67 -17.61
C LYS A 181 -2.87 1.51 -19.10
N MET A 182 -3.67 0.51 -19.46
CA MET A 182 -4.05 0.27 -20.85
C MET A 182 -5.16 1.23 -21.27
N GLU A 183 -5.13 1.66 -22.52
CA GLU A 183 -6.16 2.55 -23.08
C GLU A 183 -7.46 1.76 -23.39
N ASP A 184 -8.59 2.46 -23.40
CA ASP A 184 -9.88 1.88 -23.78
C ASP A 184 -9.83 1.33 -25.21
N GLY A 185 -10.02 0.01 -25.34
CA GLY A 185 -9.99 -0.71 -26.62
C GLY A 185 -8.77 -1.59 -26.83
N GLU A 186 -7.75 -1.52 -25.97
CA GLU A 186 -6.66 -2.50 -25.97
C GLU A 186 -7.08 -3.82 -25.29
N GLN A 187 -6.68 -4.96 -25.86
CA GLN A 187 -7.04 -6.27 -25.29
C GLN A 187 -6.18 -6.58 -24.05
N VAL A 188 -6.78 -6.51 -22.87
CA VAL A 188 -6.20 -7.05 -21.63
C VAL A 188 -6.33 -8.57 -21.64
N VAL A 189 -5.26 -9.27 -22.05
CA VAL A 189 -5.26 -10.75 -22.15
C VAL A 189 -5.17 -11.41 -20.76
N VAL A 190 -4.43 -10.81 -19.82
CA VAL A 190 -4.28 -11.30 -18.45
C VAL A 190 -4.44 -10.12 -17.49
N ARG A 191 -5.39 -10.23 -16.56
CA ARG A 191 -5.73 -9.13 -15.63
C ARG A 191 -4.81 -9.04 -14.41
N GLY A 192 -3.96 -10.04 -14.21
CA GLY A 192 -2.98 -10.01 -13.14
C GLY A 192 -2.14 -11.27 -13.00
N LEU A 193 -1.07 -11.16 -12.21
CA LEU A 193 -0.19 -12.25 -11.80
C LEU A 193 -0.20 -12.34 -10.27
N SER A 194 -0.85 -13.37 -9.76
CA SER A 194 -0.76 -13.77 -8.34
C SER A 194 0.57 -14.45 -8.07
N THR A 195 0.85 -14.74 -6.79
CA THR A 195 1.95 -15.67 -6.46
C THR A 195 1.66 -17.01 -7.13
N THR A 196 2.51 -17.43 -8.05
CA THR A 196 2.25 -18.60 -8.89
C THR A 196 3.34 -19.64 -8.70
N ILE A 197 2.96 -20.89 -8.39
CA ILE A 197 3.91 -22.02 -8.36
C ILE A 197 4.46 -22.23 -9.77
N VAL A 198 5.78 -22.32 -9.89
CA VAL A 198 6.46 -22.56 -11.17
C VAL A 198 6.34 -24.05 -11.52
N THR A 199 5.51 -24.33 -12.51
CA THR A 199 5.29 -25.70 -13.01
C THR A 199 6.44 -26.17 -13.90
N ASP A 200 6.46 -27.46 -14.22
CA ASP A 200 7.44 -28.00 -15.17
C ASP A 200 7.25 -27.43 -16.58
N ASP A 201 6.01 -27.23 -17.05
CA ASP A 201 5.73 -26.53 -18.32
C ASP A 201 6.32 -25.11 -18.37
N MET A 202 6.30 -24.38 -17.24
CA MET A 202 6.95 -23.07 -17.15
C MET A 202 8.47 -23.19 -17.19
N MET A 203 9.04 -24.24 -16.59
CA MET A 203 10.47 -24.52 -16.64
C MET A 203 10.93 -24.92 -18.05
N ASP A 204 10.10 -25.61 -18.83
CA ASP A 204 10.37 -25.89 -20.25
C ASP A 204 10.47 -24.60 -21.08
N SER A 205 9.88 -23.51 -20.58
CA SER A 205 9.91 -22.16 -21.17
C SER A 205 10.81 -21.18 -20.42
N VAL A 206 11.77 -21.65 -19.61
CA VAL A 206 12.61 -20.83 -18.72
C VAL A 206 13.42 -19.76 -19.46
N GLU A 207 13.73 -19.96 -20.74
CA GLU A 207 14.40 -18.96 -21.60
C GLU A 207 13.66 -17.62 -21.67
N SER A 208 12.34 -17.60 -21.44
CA SER A 208 11.54 -16.37 -21.40
C SER A 208 11.98 -15.39 -20.31
N VAL A 209 12.72 -15.87 -19.31
CA VAL A 209 13.32 -15.03 -18.24
C VAL A 209 14.37 -14.06 -18.78
N GLN A 210 14.90 -14.26 -19.99
CA GLN A 210 15.83 -13.31 -20.60
C GLN A 210 15.19 -11.97 -20.96
N GLU A 211 13.87 -11.94 -21.19
CA GLU A 211 13.13 -10.75 -21.61
C GLU A 211 13.09 -9.68 -20.51
N ILE A 212 12.89 -10.08 -19.25
CA ILE A 212 12.84 -9.18 -18.10
C ILE A 212 13.35 -9.87 -16.83
N PRO A 213 13.92 -9.11 -15.86
CA PRO A 213 14.21 -9.65 -14.55
C PRO A 213 12.95 -10.15 -13.82
N CYS A 214 12.96 -11.42 -13.44
CA CYS A 214 11.88 -12.09 -12.72
C CYS A 214 12.25 -12.33 -11.26
N TYR A 215 11.23 -12.37 -10.39
CA TYR A 215 11.39 -12.66 -8.97
C TYR A 215 10.87 -14.04 -8.61
N PHE A 216 11.79 -14.93 -8.28
CA PHE A 216 11.54 -16.27 -7.78
C PHE A 216 11.78 -16.33 -6.27
N GLN A 217 10.96 -17.10 -5.58
CA GLN A 217 11.09 -17.31 -4.14
C GLN A 217 10.80 -18.78 -3.83
N ALA A 218 11.50 -19.37 -2.88
CA ALA A 218 11.16 -20.71 -2.39
C ALA A 218 9.76 -20.68 -1.77
N TYR A 219 8.91 -21.63 -2.14
CA TYR A 219 7.66 -21.86 -1.45
C TYR A 219 7.95 -22.24 0.00
N THR A 220 7.21 -21.65 0.93
CA THR A 220 7.38 -21.86 2.36
C THR A 220 6.12 -22.55 2.88
N ASP A 221 6.30 -23.76 3.41
CA ASP A 221 5.22 -24.46 4.10
C ASP A 221 4.76 -23.62 5.29
N LYS A 222 3.43 -23.48 5.42
CA LYS A 222 2.81 -22.57 6.38
C LYS A 222 1.71 -23.27 7.14
N GLN A 223 1.72 -23.11 8.45
CA GLN A 223 0.61 -23.47 9.31
C GLN A 223 -0.55 -22.48 9.11
N PHE A 224 -0.22 -21.18 9.02
CA PHE A 224 -1.17 -20.10 8.73
C PHE A 224 -0.43 -18.84 8.25
N GLU A 225 -1.19 -17.86 7.78
CA GLU A 225 -0.69 -16.53 7.44
C GLU A 225 -1.09 -15.50 8.50
N LEU A 226 -0.29 -14.46 8.62
CA LEU A 226 -0.53 -13.31 9.47
C LEU A 226 -0.57 -12.06 8.61
N ARG A 227 -1.67 -11.32 8.74
CA ARG A 227 -1.77 -9.94 8.29
C ARG A 227 -1.50 -9.04 9.48
N VAL A 228 -0.31 -8.44 9.51
CA VAL A 228 0.12 -7.55 10.58
C VAL A 228 0.04 -6.10 10.13
N THR A 229 -0.91 -5.35 10.68
CA THR A 229 -1.09 -3.92 10.40
C THR A 229 -0.45 -3.11 11.52
N VAL A 230 0.51 -2.26 11.18
CA VAL A 230 1.09 -1.25 12.08
C VAL A 230 0.42 0.09 11.81
N ILE A 231 -0.05 0.77 12.86
CA ILE A 231 -0.65 2.11 12.82
C ILE A 231 -0.07 2.94 13.97
N GLY A 232 0.75 3.93 13.66
CA GLY A 232 1.59 4.61 14.64
C GLY A 232 2.44 3.57 15.39
N ASN A 233 2.34 3.57 16.71
CA ASN A 233 3.00 2.57 17.56
C ASN A 233 2.20 1.28 17.81
N HIS A 234 0.96 1.18 17.31
CA HIS A 234 0.06 0.05 17.54
C HIS A 234 0.25 -1.04 16.48
N VAL A 235 0.20 -2.31 16.91
CA VAL A 235 0.36 -3.47 16.05
C VAL A 235 -0.87 -4.37 16.19
N PHE A 236 -1.54 -4.62 15.07
CA PHE A 236 -2.69 -5.53 14.97
C PHE A 236 -2.28 -6.72 14.12
N ALA A 237 -2.43 -7.95 14.62
CA ALA A 237 -2.06 -9.15 13.89
C ALA A 237 -3.26 -10.08 13.75
N ALA A 238 -3.78 -10.23 12.55
CA ALA A 238 -4.82 -11.23 12.27
C ALA A 238 -4.17 -12.49 11.74
N LYS A 239 -4.47 -13.63 12.36
CA LYS A 239 -4.24 -14.95 11.80
C LYS A 239 -5.32 -15.26 10.78
N ILE A 240 -4.87 -15.84 9.68
CA ILE A 240 -5.67 -16.18 8.52
C ILE A 240 -5.43 -17.65 8.22
N ASP A 241 -6.47 -18.48 8.32
CA ASP A 241 -6.38 -19.91 8.05
C ASP A 241 -6.40 -20.20 6.54
N SER A 242 -5.36 -19.74 5.85
CA SER A 242 -5.24 -19.88 4.39
C SER A 242 -5.09 -21.33 3.94
N GLN A 243 -4.85 -22.27 4.87
CA GLN A 243 -4.74 -23.71 4.58
C GLN A 243 -6.10 -24.41 4.53
N ALA A 244 -7.16 -23.80 5.06
CA ALA A 244 -8.51 -24.34 5.03
C ALA A 244 -9.10 -24.46 3.61
N SER A 245 -8.51 -23.78 2.62
CA SER A 245 -8.97 -23.80 1.23
C SER A 245 -7.81 -23.93 0.24
N GLU A 246 -7.92 -24.87 -0.71
CA GLU A 246 -6.94 -25.04 -1.80
C GLU A 246 -6.69 -23.73 -2.58
N LYS A 247 -7.71 -22.86 -2.66
CA LYS A 247 -7.64 -21.58 -3.37
C LYS A 247 -6.69 -20.57 -2.73
N THR A 248 -6.55 -20.63 -1.41
CA THR A 248 -5.77 -19.65 -0.61
C THR A 248 -4.42 -20.21 -0.16
N LYS A 249 -4.17 -21.51 -0.38
CA LYS A 249 -2.93 -22.16 0.03
C LYS A 249 -1.69 -21.53 -0.59
N VAL A 250 -1.73 -21.13 -1.86
CA VAL A 250 -0.57 -20.52 -2.54
C VAL A 250 -0.57 -19.00 -2.38
N ASP A 251 -1.72 -18.37 -2.58
CA ASP A 251 -1.91 -16.92 -2.49
C ASP A 251 -3.24 -16.63 -1.79
N LEU A 252 -3.18 -15.96 -0.63
CA LEU A 252 -4.34 -15.57 0.15
C LEU A 252 -5.34 -14.69 -0.62
N ARG A 253 -4.91 -14.00 -1.68
CA ARG A 253 -5.71 -12.98 -2.38
C ARG A 253 -6.84 -13.54 -3.24
N ASP A 254 -7.21 -14.80 -3.06
CA ASP A 254 -8.49 -15.36 -3.54
C ASP A 254 -9.60 -15.17 -2.49
N TYR A 255 -10.22 -13.98 -2.52
CA TYR A 255 -11.31 -13.60 -1.62
C TYR A 255 -12.63 -14.36 -1.87
N SER A 256 -12.68 -15.31 -2.82
CA SER A 256 -13.84 -16.19 -2.99
C SER A 256 -13.85 -17.36 -2.00
N ALA A 257 -12.77 -17.56 -1.25
CA ALA A 257 -12.69 -18.56 -0.20
C ALA A 257 -13.27 -18.03 1.12
N GLU A 258 -14.19 -18.78 1.72
CA GLU A 258 -14.60 -18.56 3.11
C GLU A 258 -13.51 -19.14 4.01
N ILE A 259 -12.69 -18.26 4.58
CA ILE A 259 -11.60 -18.60 5.51
C ILE A 259 -11.73 -17.75 6.77
N ASP A 260 -11.38 -18.35 7.90
CA ASP A 260 -11.50 -17.69 9.20
C ASP A 260 -10.36 -16.71 9.44
N TYR A 261 -10.71 -15.59 10.07
CA TYR A 261 -9.79 -14.58 10.57
C TYR A 261 -9.95 -14.50 12.08
N GLU A 262 -8.83 -14.52 12.80
CA GLU A 262 -8.84 -14.39 14.25
C GLU A 262 -7.71 -13.48 14.74
N ALA A 263 -7.94 -12.78 15.85
CA ALA A 263 -6.89 -12.01 16.48
C ALA A 263 -5.75 -12.92 16.95
N HIS A 264 -4.52 -12.57 16.62
CA HIS A 264 -3.32 -13.32 17.01
C HIS A 264 -2.42 -12.47 17.89
N THR A 265 -1.99 -13.02 19.01
CA THR A 265 -1.00 -12.36 19.88
C THR A 265 0.40 -12.70 19.40
N LEU A 266 1.10 -11.70 18.87
CA LEU A 266 2.50 -11.85 18.47
C LEU A 266 3.42 -12.02 19.69
N PRO A 267 4.50 -12.82 19.58
CA PRO A 267 5.58 -12.75 20.55
C PRO A 267 6.12 -11.31 20.64
N PRO A 268 6.47 -10.80 21.84
CA PRO A 268 6.86 -9.40 22.02
C PRO A 268 8.02 -8.95 21.11
N GLU A 269 8.96 -9.85 20.84
CA GLU A 269 10.09 -9.61 19.93
C GLU A 269 9.66 -9.47 18.47
N VAL A 270 8.63 -10.21 18.03
CA VAL A 270 8.10 -10.13 16.66
C VAL A 270 7.28 -8.85 16.50
N GLU A 271 6.45 -8.52 17.50
CA GLU A 271 5.68 -7.26 17.52
C GLU A 271 6.62 -6.04 17.43
N GLN A 272 7.65 -5.99 18.28
CA GLN A 272 8.66 -4.93 18.25
C GLN A 272 9.31 -4.84 16.88
N ARG A 273 9.70 -5.97 16.29
CA ARG A 273 10.36 -6.02 14.99
C ARG A 273 9.45 -5.55 13.85
N CYS A 274 8.15 -5.86 13.89
CA CYS A 274 7.17 -5.35 12.92
C CYS A 274 7.06 -3.83 13.00
N ARG A 275 6.91 -3.28 14.21
CA ARG A 275 6.85 -1.84 14.46
C ARG A 275 8.13 -1.14 13.98
N GLU A 276 9.30 -1.65 14.38
CA GLU A 276 10.59 -1.10 13.97
C GLU A 276 10.78 -1.16 12.45
N PHE A 277 10.35 -2.24 11.79
CA PHE A 277 10.47 -2.39 10.35
C PHE A 277 9.71 -1.27 9.61
N VAL A 278 8.46 -1.01 9.99
CA VAL A 278 7.64 0.05 9.39
C VAL A 278 8.26 1.44 9.66
N HIS A 279 8.65 1.72 10.91
CA HIS A 279 9.29 2.99 11.25
C HIS A 279 10.66 3.20 10.62
N SER A 280 11.39 2.13 10.27
CA SER A 280 12.69 2.24 9.61
C SER A 280 12.63 2.86 8.20
N TYR A 281 11.44 2.91 7.60
CA TYR A 281 11.15 3.64 6.36
C TYR A 281 10.60 5.05 6.60
N ASN A 282 10.52 5.50 7.86
CA ASN A 282 9.78 6.69 8.27
C ASN A 282 8.28 6.60 7.92
N LEU A 283 7.71 5.39 8.05
CA LEU A 283 6.28 5.16 7.91
C LEU A 283 5.61 5.09 9.28
N GLN A 284 4.36 5.50 9.31
CA GLN A 284 3.41 5.40 10.41
C GLN A 284 2.37 4.30 10.15
N TYR A 285 2.21 3.86 8.90
CA TYR A 285 1.32 2.77 8.52
C TYR A 285 2.05 1.74 7.67
N GLY A 286 1.79 0.46 7.91
CA GLY A 286 2.23 -0.62 7.05
C GLY A 286 1.39 -1.88 7.28
N ALA A 287 1.02 -2.56 6.21
CA ALA A 287 0.35 -3.86 6.29
C ALA A 287 1.34 -4.92 5.81
N MET A 288 1.85 -5.71 6.75
CA MET A 288 2.85 -6.74 6.53
C MET A 288 2.18 -8.10 6.37
N ASP A 289 2.70 -8.88 5.44
CA ASP A 289 2.32 -10.28 5.24
C ASP A 289 3.44 -11.17 5.77
N ILE A 290 3.10 -12.01 6.74
CA ILE A 290 4.01 -12.91 7.45
C ILE A 290 3.43 -14.33 7.42
N ILE A 291 4.29 -15.32 7.23
CA ILE A 291 3.94 -16.73 7.37
C ILE A 291 4.37 -17.23 8.75
N VAL A 292 3.57 -18.11 9.35
CA VAL A 292 4.02 -18.96 10.45
C VAL A 292 4.18 -20.39 9.94
N THR A 293 5.38 -20.96 10.05
CA THR A 293 5.67 -22.34 9.62
C THR A 293 5.11 -23.36 10.61
N PRO A 294 4.96 -24.65 10.24
CA PRO A 294 4.58 -25.71 11.18
C PRO A 294 5.48 -25.84 12.43
N GLU A 295 6.74 -25.39 12.33
CA GLU A 295 7.71 -25.34 13.42
C GLU A 295 7.57 -24.08 14.30
N GLY A 296 6.62 -23.18 13.98
CA GLY A 296 6.34 -21.97 14.73
C GLY A 296 7.23 -20.77 14.35
N GLU A 297 7.87 -20.79 13.18
CA GLU A 297 8.77 -19.71 12.76
C GLU A 297 8.04 -18.60 12.00
N TYR A 298 8.36 -17.35 12.31
CA TYR A 298 7.77 -16.16 11.68
C TYR A 298 8.62 -15.69 10.49
N VAL A 299 8.07 -15.84 9.28
CA VAL A 299 8.76 -15.59 8.02
C VAL A 299 8.13 -14.38 7.32
N PHE A 300 8.90 -13.31 7.16
CA PHE A 300 8.47 -12.09 6.48
C PHE A 300 8.37 -12.30 4.96
N LEU A 301 7.25 -11.88 4.35
CA LEU A 301 7.06 -11.90 2.90
C LEU A 301 7.19 -10.52 2.27
N GLU A 302 6.34 -9.58 2.69
CA GLU A 302 6.32 -8.21 2.17
C GLU A 302 5.67 -7.24 3.16
N ASN A 303 5.91 -5.95 2.92
CA ASN A 303 5.18 -4.85 3.54
C ASN A 303 4.48 -4.02 2.46
N ASN A 304 3.19 -3.78 2.65
CA ASN A 304 2.40 -2.88 1.83
C ASN A 304 2.16 -1.56 2.60
N PRO A 305 2.87 -0.47 2.27
CA PRO A 305 2.76 0.82 2.96
C PRO A 305 1.42 1.55 2.77
N ALA A 306 0.52 0.99 1.95
CA ALA A 306 -0.85 1.49 1.74
C ALA A 306 -1.86 0.32 1.62
N GLY A 307 -1.56 -0.81 2.26
CA GLY A 307 -2.38 -2.02 2.21
C GLY A 307 -3.81 -1.78 2.69
N GLN A 308 -4.75 -2.60 2.22
CA GLN A 308 -6.12 -2.61 2.75
C GLN A 308 -6.10 -3.23 4.16
N PHE A 309 -6.82 -2.63 5.11
CA PHE A 309 -7.02 -3.13 6.48
C PHE A 309 -8.50 -3.36 6.86
N LEU A 310 -9.46 -2.69 6.21
CA LEU A 310 -10.86 -2.70 6.61
C LEU A 310 -11.49 -4.10 6.66
N PHE A 311 -11.20 -4.94 5.66
CA PHE A 311 -11.71 -6.30 5.64
C PHE A 311 -11.24 -7.11 6.87
N VAL A 312 -10.01 -6.85 7.35
CA VAL A 312 -9.47 -7.51 8.54
C VAL A 312 -10.19 -7.03 9.78
N GLU A 313 -10.41 -5.72 9.93
CA GLU A 313 -11.16 -5.17 11.06
C GLU A 313 -12.62 -5.64 11.09
N GLN A 314 -13.24 -5.81 9.92
CA GLN A 314 -14.60 -6.34 9.82
C GLN A 314 -14.70 -7.82 10.20
N LEU A 315 -13.66 -8.60 9.93
CA LEU A 315 -13.62 -10.04 10.20
C LEU A 315 -13.04 -10.38 11.58
N VAL A 316 -12.35 -9.43 12.24
CA VAL A 316 -11.76 -9.57 13.57
C VAL A 316 -12.35 -8.50 14.50
N PRO A 317 -13.48 -8.78 15.19
CA PRO A 317 -14.25 -7.79 15.94
C PRO A 317 -13.51 -7.06 17.06
N GLU A 318 -12.40 -7.62 17.55
CA GLU A 318 -11.55 -7.01 18.59
C GLU A 318 -10.70 -5.85 18.05
N PHE A 319 -10.55 -5.72 16.73
CA PHE A 319 -9.70 -4.70 16.13
C PHE A 319 -10.39 -3.35 16.07
N THR A 320 -9.58 -2.31 16.25
CA THR A 320 -10.01 -0.90 16.30
C THR A 320 -9.10 -0.05 15.40
N MET A 321 -8.79 -0.57 14.21
CA MET A 321 -7.84 0.05 13.28
C MET A 321 -8.35 1.39 12.74
N ILE A 322 -9.64 1.54 12.44
CA ILE A 322 -10.25 2.85 12.08
C ILE A 322 -10.04 3.86 13.21
N ASP A 323 -10.41 3.49 14.43
CA ASP A 323 -10.34 4.39 15.59
C ASP A 323 -8.89 4.78 15.89
N THR A 324 -7.98 3.81 15.84
CA THR A 324 -6.54 4.03 16.07
C THR A 324 -5.95 4.96 15.02
N LEU A 325 -6.26 4.76 13.73
CA LEU A 325 -5.79 5.63 12.65
C LEU A 325 -6.32 7.06 12.84
N ALA A 326 -7.62 7.21 13.16
CA ALA A 326 -8.22 8.51 13.43
C ALA A 326 -7.54 9.21 14.63
N ASN A 327 -7.27 8.48 15.72
CA ASN A 327 -6.58 9.02 16.88
C ASN A 327 -5.15 9.48 16.56
N CYS A 328 -4.39 8.74 15.73
CA CYS A 328 -3.07 9.17 15.26
C CYS A 328 -3.14 10.49 14.46
N LEU A 329 -4.12 10.62 13.56
CA LEU A 329 -4.32 11.86 12.78
C LEU A 329 -4.71 13.05 13.67
N ILE A 330 -5.52 12.82 14.70
CA ILE A 330 -5.90 13.86 15.68
C ILE A 330 -4.71 14.28 16.53
N ALA A 331 -3.91 13.32 17.00
CA ALA A 331 -2.75 13.58 17.83
C ALA A 331 -1.63 14.32 17.07
N GLY A 332 -1.48 14.02 15.76
CA GLY A 332 -0.40 14.56 14.95
C GLY A 332 0.98 14.00 15.35
N THR A 333 1.00 12.84 16.00
CA THR A 333 2.23 12.13 16.42
C THR A 333 2.02 10.61 16.33
N PRO A 334 3.10 9.82 16.23
CA PRO A 334 3.04 8.35 16.20
C PRO A 334 2.34 7.71 17.41
#